data_AF-A0A917KVR4-F1
#
_entry.id   AF-A0A917KVR4-F1
#
_cell.length_a   1.000
_cell.length_b   1.000
_cell.length_c   1.000
_cell.angle_alpha   90.00
_cell.angle_beta   90.00
_cell.angle_gamma   90.00
#
_symmetry.space_group_name_H-M   'P 1'
#
loop_
_entity.id
_entity.type
_entity.pdbx_description
1 polymer ?
#
loop_
_entity_poly.entity_id
_entity_poly.type
_entity_poly.pdbx_seq_one_letter_code
_entity_poly.pdbx_strand_id
1 'polypeptide(L)'
;MLREPPDAADLLATARDVLLNELLPALPAEKALAARMVANAMAIAARAAAQDDAWEAAALARMPGDPREFAAAIREGRFDPGAAHHAEAAVLLDEITRARCAVSAPRALGKG
;
A
#
# COMPACT_ATOMS: atom_id res chain seq x y z
N MET A 1 8.40 -2.14 -18.32
CA MET A 1 9.57 -1.26 -18.40
C MET A 1 10.72 -1.92 -17.65
N LEU A 2 11.94 -1.84 -18.16
CA LEU A 2 13.13 -2.27 -17.41
C LEU A 2 13.41 -1.21 -16.33
N ARG A 3 13.37 -1.55 -15.04
CA ARG A 3 13.79 -0.63 -13.96
C ARG A 3 15.31 -0.60 -13.92
N GLU A 4 15.90 0.58 -14.01
CA GLU A 4 17.34 0.79 -13.86
C GLU A 4 17.65 1.25 -12.43
N PRO A 5 18.64 0.64 -11.74
CA PRO A 5 19.05 1.07 -10.41
C PRO A 5 19.90 2.35 -10.45
N PRO A 6 19.85 3.20 -9.40
CA PRO A 6 18.91 3.12 -8.28
C PRO A 6 17.49 3.46 -8.73
N ASP A 7 16.52 2.63 -8.35
CA ASP A 7 15.14 2.87 -8.71
C ASP A 7 14.47 3.90 -7.76
N ALA A 8 13.21 4.24 -8.03
CA ALA A 8 12.51 5.22 -7.21
C ALA A 8 12.41 4.83 -5.72
N ALA A 9 12.31 3.53 -5.41
CA ALA A 9 12.28 3.06 -4.04
C ALA A 9 13.65 3.22 -3.36
N ASP A 10 14.75 2.92 -4.07
CA ASP A 10 16.12 3.11 -3.59
C ASP A 10 16.42 4.59 -3.28
N LEU A 11 16.01 5.49 -4.18
CA LEU A 11 16.19 6.93 -4.00
C LEU A 11 15.42 7.47 -2.79
N LEU A 12 14.17 7.02 -2.61
CA LEU A 12 13.34 7.40 -1.46
C LEU A 12 13.90 6.83 -0.15
N ALA A 13 14.43 5.60 -0.17
CA ALA A 13 15.07 5.00 0.99
C ALA A 13 16.33 5.79 1.40
N THR A 14 17.18 6.13 0.45
CA THR A 14 18.40 6.93 0.68
C THR A 14 18.06 8.31 1.25
N ALA A 15 17.13 9.02 0.61
CA ALA A 15 16.75 10.36 1.07
C ALA A 15 16.09 10.32 2.47
N ARG A 16 15.35 9.26 2.79
CA ARG A 16 14.77 9.06 4.13
C ARG A 16 15.85 8.82 5.17
N ASP A 17 16.88 8.06 4.84
CA ASP A 17 18.00 7.78 5.74
C ASP A 17 18.76 9.06 6.10
N VAL A 18 19.14 9.86 5.08
CA VAL A 18 19.76 11.18 5.26
C VAL A 18 18.89 12.09 6.13
N LEU A 19 17.57 12.13 5.86
CA LEU A 19 16.63 12.94 6.66
C LEU A 19 16.62 12.53 8.14
N LEU A 20 16.62 11.24 8.44
CA LEU A 20 16.50 10.75 9.82
C LEU A 20 17.81 10.77 10.59
N ASN A 21 18.93 10.47 9.92
CA ASN A 21 20.21 10.25 10.58
C ASN A 21 21.12 11.49 10.56
N GLU A 22 20.98 12.35 9.55
CA GLU A 22 21.84 13.53 9.39
C GLU A 22 21.06 14.82 9.65
N LEU A 23 19.92 15.00 8.98
CA LEU A 23 19.20 16.28 9.05
C LEU A 23 18.41 16.42 10.35
N LEU A 24 17.65 15.39 10.75
CA LEU A 24 16.80 15.44 11.95
C LEU A 24 17.56 15.83 13.23
N PRO A 25 18.76 15.29 13.52
CA PRO A 25 19.54 15.73 14.69
C PRO A 25 20.00 17.19 14.64
N ALA A 26 20.14 17.77 13.45
CA ALA A 26 20.57 19.15 13.25
C ALA A 26 19.39 20.16 13.22
N LEU A 27 18.14 19.67 13.15
CA LEU A 27 16.96 20.51 13.10
C LEU A 27 16.57 21.05 14.50
N PRO A 28 15.95 22.25 14.57
CA PRO A 28 15.29 22.71 15.79
C PRO A 28 14.25 21.71 16.29
N ALA A 29 14.11 21.59 17.61
CA ALA A 29 13.26 20.58 18.25
C ALA A 29 11.79 20.64 17.79
N GLU A 30 11.26 21.84 17.54
CA GLU A 30 9.91 22.07 17.05
C GLU A 30 9.67 21.53 15.63
N LYS A 31 10.73 21.24 14.87
CA LYS A 31 10.64 20.64 13.52
C LYS A 31 10.79 19.13 13.54
N ALA A 32 11.15 18.52 14.68
CA ALA A 32 11.39 17.08 14.77
C ALA A 32 10.17 16.25 14.38
N LEU A 33 8.97 16.66 14.80
CA LEU A 33 7.73 15.96 14.43
C LEU A 33 7.48 16.04 12.93
N ALA A 34 7.62 17.23 12.33
CA ALA A 34 7.42 17.43 10.90
C ALA A 34 8.42 16.59 10.07
N ALA A 35 9.69 16.55 10.45
CA ALA A 35 10.70 15.73 9.79
C ALA A 35 10.38 14.23 9.88
N ARG A 36 9.90 13.74 11.04
CA ARG A 36 9.44 12.34 11.17
C ARG A 36 8.21 12.04 10.30
N MET A 37 7.28 12.99 10.16
CA MET A 37 6.13 12.85 9.25
C MET A 37 6.58 12.73 7.78
N VAL A 38 7.53 13.56 7.36
CA VAL A 38 8.13 13.48 6.01
C VAL A 38 8.79 12.11 5.81
N ALA A 39 9.62 11.67 6.77
CA ALA A 39 10.26 10.36 6.70
C ALA A 39 9.25 9.19 6.63
N ASN A 40 8.10 9.30 7.30
CA ASN A 40 7.03 8.32 7.19
C ASN A 40 6.37 8.34 5.80
N ALA A 41 6.09 9.52 5.25
CA ALA A 41 5.54 9.65 3.90
C ALA A 41 6.50 9.08 2.83
N MET A 42 7.80 9.34 2.95
CA MET A 42 8.82 8.76 2.08
C MET A 42 8.85 7.23 2.17
N ALA A 43 8.68 6.66 3.37
CA ALA A 43 8.61 5.20 3.53
C ALA A 43 7.37 4.60 2.85
N ILE A 44 6.22 5.28 2.92
CA ILE A 44 5.00 4.87 2.21
C ILE A 44 5.23 4.94 0.69
N ALA A 45 5.78 6.05 0.20
CA ALA A 45 6.07 6.23 -1.21
C ALA A 45 7.09 5.19 -1.74
N ALA A 46 8.12 4.85 -0.95
CA ALA A 46 9.10 3.83 -1.33
C ALA A 46 8.44 2.46 -1.49
N ARG A 47 7.54 2.08 -0.56
CA ARG A 47 6.80 0.81 -0.67
C ARG A 47 5.82 0.81 -1.84
N ALA A 48 5.17 1.94 -2.12
CA ALA A 48 4.32 2.07 -3.30
C ALA A 48 5.13 1.91 -4.59
N ALA A 49 6.30 2.56 -4.68
CA ALA A 49 7.20 2.43 -5.82
C ALA A 49 7.75 1.01 -5.97
N ALA A 50 8.01 0.30 -4.87
CA ALA A 50 8.46 -1.09 -4.89
C ALA A 50 7.35 -2.10 -5.26
N GLN A 51 6.08 -1.71 -5.19
CA GLN A 51 4.97 -2.57 -5.52
C GLN A 51 4.89 -2.78 -7.05
N ASP A 52 4.58 -4.01 -7.47
CA ASP A 52 4.43 -4.35 -8.89
C ASP A 52 3.05 -3.97 -9.39
N ASP A 53 2.96 -2.97 -10.28
CA ASP A 53 1.70 -2.47 -10.86
C ASP A 53 0.78 -3.57 -11.43
N ALA A 54 1.31 -4.75 -11.77
CA ALA A 54 0.52 -5.89 -12.21
C ALA A 54 -0.50 -6.41 -11.17
N TRP A 55 -0.28 -6.18 -9.87
CA TRP A 55 -1.19 -6.66 -8.83
C TRP A 55 -2.59 -6.05 -8.95
N GLU A 56 -2.67 -4.76 -9.28
CA GLU A 56 -3.95 -4.05 -9.37
C GLU A 56 -4.73 -4.51 -10.61
N ALA A 57 -4.05 -4.66 -11.75
CA ALA A 57 -4.65 -5.23 -12.95
C ALA A 57 -5.15 -6.66 -12.73
N ALA A 58 -4.37 -7.49 -12.04
CA ALA A 58 -4.77 -8.87 -11.71
C ALA A 58 -5.97 -8.92 -10.75
N ALA A 59 -6.03 -8.01 -9.77
CA ALA A 59 -7.16 -7.90 -8.86
C ALA A 59 -8.44 -7.45 -9.60
N LEU A 60 -8.33 -6.44 -10.47
CA LEU A 60 -9.44 -5.95 -11.28
C LEU A 60 -9.99 -7.03 -12.23
N ALA A 61 -9.11 -7.82 -12.85
CA ALA A 61 -9.51 -8.91 -13.75
C ALA A 61 -10.31 -10.02 -13.04
N ARG A 62 -10.19 -10.15 -11.71
CA ARG A 62 -10.93 -11.11 -10.89
C ARG A 62 -12.23 -10.54 -10.31
N MET A 63 -12.45 -9.22 -10.40
CA MET A 63 -13.70 -8.61 -9.91
C MET A 63 -14.85 -8.90 -10.89
N PRO A 64 -16.03 -9.29 -10.39
CA PRO A 64 -17.24 -9.32 -11.20
C PRO A 64 -17.65 -7.89 -11.59
N GLY A 65 -17.55 -7.56 -12.87
CA GLY A 65 -17.84 -6.21 -13.37
C GLY A 65 -16.77 -5.20 -12.95
N ASP A 66 -17.13 -3.92 -12.94
CA ASP A 66 -16.23 -2.89 -12.44
C ASP A 66 -16.21 -2.81 -10.89
N PRO A 67 -15.24 -2.11 -10.26
CA PRO A 67 -15.18 -2.01 -8.80
C PRO A 67 -16.44 -1.41 -8.15
N ARG A 68 -17.14 -0.52 -8.85
CA ARG A 68 -18.36 0.12 -8.33
C ARG A 68 -19.52 -0.86 -8.36
N GLU A 69 -19.67 -1.61 -9.44
CA GLU A 69 -20.65 -2.69 -9.60
C GLU A 69 -20.41 -3.79 -8.56
N PHE A 70 -19.17 -4.25 -8.42
CA PHE A 70 -18.81 -5.25 -7.42
C PHE A 70 -19.16 -4.77 -6.00
N ALA A 71 -18.80 -3.53 -5.66
CA ALA A 71 -19.15 -2.95 -4.36
C ALA A 71 -20.66 -2.81 -4.14
N ALA A 72 -21.43 -2.49 -5.19
CA ALA A 72 -22.89 -2.44 -5.11
C ALA A 72 -23.48 -3.84 -4.87
N ALA A 73 -23.01 -4.85 -5.61
CA ALA A 73 -23.45 -6.24 -5.47
C ALA A 73 -23.13 -6.83 -4.09
N ILE A 74 -21.98 -6.47 -3.49
CA ILE A 74 -21.66 -6.81 -2.08
C ILE A 74 -22.69 -6.18 -1.13
N ARG A 75 -22.98 -4.88 -1.28
CA ARG A 75 -23.96 -4.20 -0.42
C ARG A 75 -25.38 -4.73 -0.57
N GLU A 76 -25.70 -5.31 -1.71
CA GLU A 76 -26.97 -5.98 -1.99
C GLU A 76 -27.02 -7.44 -1.46
N GLY A 77 -25.95 -7.91 -0.81
CA GLY A 77 -25.88 -9.24 -0.20
C GLY A 77 -25.56 -10.38 -1.17
N ARG A 78 -25.18 -10.09 -2.44
CA ARG A 78 -24.89 -11.14 -3.44
C ARG A 78 -23.67 -12.00 -3.11
N PHE A 79 -22.86 -11.58 -2.14
CA PHE A 79 -21.66 -12.27 -1.67
C PHE A 79 -21.70 -12.54 -0.16
N ASP A 80 -22.87 -12.50 0.47
CA ASP A 80 -23.03 -12.84 1.89
C ASP A 80 -22.70 -14.31 2.16
N PRO A 81 -22.37 -14.68 3.42
CA PRO A 81 -22.12 -16.07 3.78
C PRO A 81 -23.25 -16.99 3.33
N GLY A 82 -22.89 -18.02 2.55
CA GLY A 82 -23.84 -18.96 1.93
C GLY A 82 -24.18 -18.66 0.46
N ALA A 83 -23.81 -17.49 -0.06
CA ALA A 83 -23.87 -17.22 -1.50
C ALA A 83 -22.78 -17.98 -2.27
N ALA A 84 -23.07 -18.33 -3.53
CA ALA A 84 -22.19 -19.17 -4.37
C ALA A 84 -20.75 -18.65 -4.49
N HIS A 85 -20.57 -17.33 -4.59
CA HIS A 85 -19.26 -16.69 -4.80
C HIS A 85 -18.70 -16.01 -3.54
N HIS A 86 -19.26 -16.30 -2.35
CA HIS A 86 -18.81 -15.68 -1.09
C HIS A 86 -17.31 -15.89 -0.85
N ALA A 87 -16.84 -17.14 -0.95
CA ALA A 87 -15.45 -17.48 -0.66
C ALA A 87 -14.47 -16.80 -1.63
N GLU A 88 -14.80 -16.76 -2.92
CA GLU A 88 -13.98 -16.12 -3.96
C GLU A 88 -13.86 -14.61 -3.73
N ALA A 89 -14.98 -13.95 -3.43
CA ALA A 89 -15.02 -12.53 -3.11
C ALA A 89 -14.24 -12.22 -1.82
N ALA A 90 -14.40 -13.04 -0.77
CA ALA A 90 -13.69 -12.85 0.49
C ALA A 90 -12.17 -12.98 0.31
N VAL A 91 -11.70 -13.98 -0.43
CA VAL A 91 -10.27 -14.16 -0.73
C VAL A 91 -9.74 -12.96 -1.53
N LEU A 92 -10.43 -12.55 -2.58
CA LEU A 92 -10.01 -11.40 -3.40
C LEU A 92 -9.91 -10.11 -2.56
N LEU A 93 -10.90 -9.83 -1.70
CA LEU A 93 -10.91 -8.65 -0.85
C LEU A 93 -9.81 -8.70 0.23
N ASP A 94 -9.51 -9.86 0.79
CA ASP A 94 -8.39 -10.02 1.72
C ASP A 94 -7.05 -9.77 1.02
N GLU A 95 -6.84 -10.32 -0.17
CA GLU A 95 -5.62 -10.11 -0.97
C GLU A 95 -5.42 -8.63 -1.31
N ILE A 96 -6.47 -7.94 -1.78
CA ILE A 96 -6.42 -6.50 -2.07
C ILE A 96 -6.12 -5.70 -0.79
N THR A 97 -6.79 -6.04 0.31
CA THR A 97 -6.59 -5.38 1.61
C THR A 97 -5.13 -5.53 2.06
N ARG A 98 -4.58 -6.75 2.00
CA ARG A 98 -3.18 -7.01 2.36
C ARG A 98 -2.21 -6.27 1.46
N ALA A 99 -2.44 -6.26 0.14
CA ALA A 99 -1.60 -5.52 -0.80
C ALA A 99 -1.56 -4.01 -0.48
N ARG A 100 -2.72 -3.41 -0.19
CA ARG A 100 -2.81 -2.00 0.22
C ARG A 100 -2.17 -1.74 1.58
N CYS A 101 -2.41 -2.61 2.57
CA CYS A 101 -1.82 -2.50 3.90
C CYS A 101 -0.31 -2.62 3.89
N ALA A 102 0.29 -3.45 3.01
CA ALA A 102 1.73 -3.56 2.90
C ALA A 102 2.39 -2.20 2.59
N VAL A 103 1.69 -1.32 1.87
CA VAL A 103 2.17 0.03 1.53
C VAL A 103 1.88 1.03 2.65
N SER A 104 0.62 1.19 3.06
CA SER A 104 0.21 2.30 3.94
C SER A 104 0.26 1.98 5.43
N ALA A 105 0.11 0.71 5.81
CA ALA A 105 -0.04 0.28 7.20
C ALA A 105 0.56 -1.11 7.46
N PRO A 106 1.86 -1.33 7.22
CA PRO A 106 2.48 -2.66 7.30
C PRO A 106 2.35 -3.29 8.71
N ARG A 107 2.29 -2.46 9.76
CA ARG A 107 2.08 -2.90 11.14
C ARG A 107 0.76 -3.64 11.35
N ALA A 108 -0.28 -3.34 10.56
CA ALA A 108 -1.55 -4.06 10.60
C ALA A 108 -1.41 -5.52 10.11
N LEU A 109 -0.33 -5.82 9.37
CA LEU A 109 0.00 -7.17 8.91
C LEU A 109 0.98 -7.89 9.84
N GLY A 110 1.28 -7.33 11.01
CA GLY A 110 2.32 -7.84 11.92
C GLY A 110 3.75 -7.63 11.41
N LYS A 111 3.93 -6.80 10.37
CA LYS A 111 5.25 -6.43 9.82
C LYS A 111 5.62 -5.04 10.31
N GLY A 112 6.62 -4.94 11.18
CA GLY A 112 7.11 -3.69 11.76
C GLY A 112 8.50 -3.87 12.33
#